data_AF-A0A932K3S1-F1
#
_entry.id   AF-A0A932K3S1-F1
#
_cell.length_a   1.000
_cell.length_b   1.000
_cell.length_c   1.000
_cell.angle_alpha   90.00
_cell.angle_beta   90.00
_cell.angle_gamma   90.00
#
_symmetry.space_group_name_H-M   'P 1'
#
loop_
_entity.id
_entity.type
_entity.pdbx_description
1 polymer ?
#
loop_
_entity_poly.entity_id
_entity_poly.type
_entity_poly.pdbx_seq_one_letter_code
_entity_poly.pdbx_strand_id
1 'polypeptide(L)'
;MLASAQWVTEASQAVEAGDYDRAVVLLERAISVEPNNGRAFYYYGLVLGERGDAQQALRHLRKAEILLRGDHGSLGKVYAQMGLNLERIGRRAEAIQRYEQAQTHDPGNPLARRRLQALRG
;
A
#
# COMPACT_ATOMS: atom_id res chain seq x y z
N MET A 1 16.20 15.27 -8.23
CA MET A 1 15.93 13.95 -7.59
C MET A 1 15.40 14.06 -6.15
N LEU A 2 15.67 15.13 -5.38
CA LEU A 2 15.13 15.28 -4.01
C LEU A 2 13.61 15.57 -3.93
N ALA A 3 13.01 16.13 -5.00
CA ALA A 3 11.61 16.55 -5.01
C ALA A 3 10.61 15.38 -4.80
N SER A 4 10.88 14.21 -5.39
CA SER A 4 10.02 13.04 -5.25
C SER A 4 9.94 12.54 -3.81
N ALA A 5 11.09 12.36 -3.15
CA ALA A 5 11.14 11.92 -1.75
C ALA A 5 10.45 12.92 -0.80
N GLN A 6 10.59 14.22 -1.07
CA GLN A 6 9.88 15.25 -0.31
C GLN A 6 8.36 15.13 -0.51
N TRP A 7 7.88 15.06 -1.75
CA TRP A 7 6.45 14.91 -2.02
C TRP A 7 5.86 13.62 -1.45
N VAL A 8 6.59 12.51 -1.47
CA VAL A 8 6.16 11.26 -0.81
C VAL A 8 6.04 11.45 0.71
N THR A 9 6.95 12.22 1.31
CA THR A 9 6.92 12.50 2.75
C THR A 9 5.73 13.37 3.10
N GLU A 10 5.51 14.46 2.36
CA GLU A 10 4.33 15.31 2.53
C GLU A 10 3.02 14.54 2.25
N ALA A 11 3.02 13.67 1.24
CA ALA A 11 1.88 12.83 0.94
C ALA A 11 1.56 11.88 2.10
N SER A 12 2.57 11.25 2.71
CA SER A 12 2.34 10.38 3.87
C SER A 12 1.73 11.13 5.05
N GLN A 13 2.16 12.37 5.30
CA GLN A 13 1.56 13.22 6.34
C GLN A 13 0.12 13.59 5.99
N ALA A 14 -0.17 13.90 4.72
CA ALA A 14 -1.53 14.15 4.25
C ALA A 14 -2.42 12.90 4.42
N VAL A 15 -1.90 11.70 4.16
CA VAL A 15 -2.59 10.43 4.42
C VAL A 15 -2.91 10.27 5.90
N GLU A 16 -1.94 10.52 6.79
CA GLU A 16 -2.14 10.44 8.25
C GLU A 16 -3.18 11.47 8.74
N ALA A 17 -3.23 12.64 8.11
CA ALA A 17 -4.23 13.67 8.38
C ALA A 17 -5.61 13.39 7.74
N GLY A 18 -5.74 12.34 6.92
CA GLY A 18 -6.95 12.04 6.16
C GLY A 18 -7.20 12.96 4.94
N ASP A 19 -6.26 13.84 4.62
CA ASP A 19 -6.31 14.72 3.45
C ASP A 19 -5.88 13.95 2.19
N TYR A 20 -6.78 13.09 1.73
CA TYR A 20 -6.52 12.22 0.60
C TYR A 20 -6.41 12.99 -0.73
N ASP A 21 -7.08 14.13 -0.88
CA ASP A 21 -7.00 14.92 -2.11
C ASP A 21 -5.60 15.50 -2.29
N ARG A 22 -5.06 16.09 -1.23
CA ARG A 22 -3.68 16.57 -1.24
C ARG A 22 -2.69 15.44 -1.43
N ALA A 23 -2.90 14.29 -0.77
CA ALA A 23 -2.03 13.13 -0.93
C ALA A 23 -1.96 12.68 -2.40
N VAL A 24 -3.10 12.56 -3.09
CA VAL A 24 -3.12 12.17 -4.52
C VAL A 24 -2.30 13.13 -5.38
N VAL A 25 -2.50 14.45 -5.23
CA VAL A 25 -1.77 15.46 -6.02
C VAL A 25 -0.26 15.35 -5.81
N LEU A 26 0.18 15.15 -4.57
CA LEU A 26 1.60 15.00 -4.25
C LEU A 26 2.18 13.70 -4.81
N LEU A 27 1.42 12.60 -4.76
CA LEU A 27 1.85 11.30 -5.26
C LEU A 27 1.92 11.25 -6.78
N GLU A 28 0.97 11.88 -7.47
CA GLU A 28 1.02 12.04 -8.93
C GLU A 28 2.27 12.83 -9.36
N ARG A 29 2.60 13.91 -8.65
CA ARG A 29 3.84 14.67 -8.88
C ARG A 29 5.08 13.80 -8.64
N ALA A 30 5.14 13.08 -7.52
CA ALA A 30 6.25 12.17 -7.22
C ALA A 30 6.46 11.11 -8.30
N ILE A 31 5.38 10.46 -8.73
CA ILE A 31 5.42 9.42 -9.77
C ILE A 31 5.82 10.03 -11.13
N SER A 32 5.37 11.25 -11.45
CA SER A 32 5.70 11.90 -12.72
C SER A 32 7.20 12.20 -12.87
N VAL A 33 7.88 12.55 -11.78
CA VAL A 33 9.33 12.87 -11.81
C VAL A 33 10.21 11.67 -11.51
N GLU A 34 9.69 10.68 -10.77
CA GLU A 34 10.41 9.47 -10.38
C GLU A 34 9.47 8.25 -10.48
N PRO A 35 9.33 7.68 -11.69
CA PRO A 35 8.38 6.59 -11.96
C PRO A 35 8.79 5.24 -11.33
N ASN A 36 9.96 5.17 -10.71
CA ASN A 36 10.47 4.02 -9.96
C ASN A 36 10.40 4.21 -8.44
N ASN A 37 9.77 5.28 -7.93
CA ASN A 37 9.61 5.48 -6.49
C ASN A 37 8.53 4.54 -5.91
N GLY A 38 8.96 3.37 -5.41
CA GLY A 38 8.04 2.36 -4.87
C GLY A 38 7.19 2.84 -3.69
N ARG A 39 7.70 3.76 -2.86
CA ARG A 39 6.93 4.34 -1.74
C ARG A 39 5.79 5.23 -2.23
N ALA A 40 5.98 5.98 -3.31
CA ALA A 40 4.91 6.75 -3.93
C ALA A 40 3.76 5.85 -4.39
N PHE A 41 4.08 4.74 -5.06
CA PHE A 41 3.06 3.76 -5.47
C PHE A 41 2.37 3.09 -4.27
N TYR A 42 3.08 2.83 -3.17
CA TYR A 42 2.47 2.29 -1.95
C TYR A 42 1.43 3.25 -1.36
N TYR A 43 1.80 4.52 -1.13
CA TYR A 43 0.87 5.50 -0.57
C TYR A 43 -0.28 5.80 -1.50
N TYR A 44 -0.06 5.80 -2.82
CA TYR A 44 -1.15 6.03 -3.76
C TYR A 44 -2.14 4.87 -3.75
N GLY A 45 -1.63 3.63 -3.73
CA GLY A 45 -2.46 2.46 -3.56
C GLY A 45 -3.27 2.47 -2.26
N LEU A 46 -2.64 2.89 -1.14
CA LEU A 46 -3.31 3.05 0.15
C LEU A 46 -4.48 4.05 0.04
N VAL A 47 -4.22 5.25 -0.49
CA VAL A 47 -5.23 6.31 -0.63
C VAL A 47 -6.41 5.88 -1.50
N LEU A 48 -6.12 5.24 -2.65
CA LEU A 48 -7.16 4.72 -3.53
C LEU A 48 -8.02 3.66 -2.83
N GLY A 49 -7.40 2.81 -2.00
CA GLY A 49 -8.12 1.83 -1.20
C GLY A 49 -9.05 2.48 -0.18
N GLU A 50 -8.59 3.51 0.52
CA GLU A 50 -9.41 4.27 1.48
C GLU A 50 -10.55 5.04 0.81
N ARG A 51 -10.40 5.41 -0.46
CA ARG A 51 -11.47 5.99 -1.30
C ARG A 51 -12.47 4.96 -1.84
N GLY A 52 -12.25 3.67 -1.59
CA GLY A 52 -13.10 2.59 -2.10
C GLY A 52 -12.70 2.05 -3.47
N ASP A 53 -11.67 2.63 -4.11
CA ASP A 53 -11.17 2.20 -5.43
C ASP A 53 -10.21 1.00 -5.31
N ALA A 54 -10.67 -0.07 -4.68
CA ALA A 54 -9.84 -1.22 -4.32
C ALA A 54 -9.14 -1.89 -5.52
N GLN A 55 -9.75 -1.88 -6.71
CA GLN A 55 -9.10 -2.40 -7.92
C GLN A 55 -7.92 -1.54 -8.38
N GLN A 56 -8.05 -0.20 -8.33
CA GLN A 56 -6.95 0.70 -8.64
C GLN A 56 -5.86 0.61 -7.58
N ALA A 57 -6.24 0.54 -6.30
CA ALA A 57 -5.34 0.34 -5.19
C ALA A 57 -4.41 -0.86 -5.44
N LEU A 58 -4.97 -2.01 -5.84
CA LEU A 58 -4.19 -3.21 -6.14
C LEU A 58 -3.21 -3.03 -7.30
N ARG A 59 -3.53 -2.23 -8.32
CA ARG A 59 -2.62 -1.94 -9.43
C ARG A 59 -1.39 -1.15 -8.95
N HIS A 60 -1.59 -0.11 -8.14
CA HIS A 60 -0.50 0.68 -7.59
C HIS A 60 0.31 -0.11 -6.56
N LEU A 61 -0.34 -0.89 -5.69
CA LEU A 61 0.34 -1.77 -4.73
C LEU A 61 1.18 -2.85 -5.40
N ARG A 62 0.71 -3.43 -6.52
CA ARG A 62 1.51 -4.37 -7.35
C ARG A 62 2.77 -3.69 -7.89
N LYS A 63 2.70 -2.42 -8.27
CA LYS A 63 3.87 -1.65 -8.71
C LYS A 63 4.84 -1.42 -7.55
N ALA A 64 4.32 -1.07 -6.37
CA ALA A 64 5.11 -0.93 -5.15
C ALA A 64 5.80 -2.24 -4.76
N GLU A 65 5.11 -3.38 -4.83
CA GLU A 65 5.66 -4.73 -4.60
C GLU A 65 6.87 -5.01 -5.50
N ILE A 66 6.80 -4.64 -6.78
CA ILE A 66 7.91 -4.84 -7.74
C ILE A 66 9.09 -3.91 -7.43
N LEU A 67 8.82 -2.64 -7.13
CA LEU A 67 9.84 -1.61 -6.92
C LEU A 67 10.53 -1.70 -5.54
N LEU A 68 9.87 -2.30 -4.55
CA LEU A 68 10.34 -2.42 -3.17
C LEU A 68 10.87 -3.83 -2.83
N ARG A 69 11.14 -4.69 -3.82
CA ARG A 69 11.58 -6.08 -3.59
C ARG A 69 12.77 -6.25 -2.64
N GLY A 70 13.69 -5.27 -2.61
CA GLY A 70 14.84 -5.26 -1.71
C GLY A 70 14.59 -4.63 -0.33
N ASP A 71 13.43 -4.01 -0.11
CA ASP A 71 13.04 -3.38 1.16
C ASP A 71 11.98 -4.24 1.85
N HIS A 72 12.45 -5.26 2.59
CA HIS A 72 11.59 -6.22 3.26
C HIS A 72 10.63 -5.57 4.27
N GLY A 73 11.05 -4.49 4.95
CA GLY A 73 10.21 -3.78 5.92
C GLY A 73 9.02 -3.10 5.27
N SER A 74 9.20 -2.50 4.09
CA SER A 74 8.09 -1.89 3.33
C SER A 74 7.16 -2.93 2.69
N LEU A 75 7.68 -4.09 2.27
CA LEU A 75 6.87 -5.15 1.64
C LEU A 75 5.79 -5.70 2.57
N GLY A 76 6.06 -5.84 3.87
CA GLY A 76 5.03 -6.27 4.84
C GLY A 76 3.79 -5.37 4.82
N LYS A 77 4.00 -4.05 4.76
CA LYS A 77 2.91 -3.06 4.65
C LYS A 77 2.19 -3.13 3.31
N VAL A 78 2.93 -3.28 2.20
CA VAL A 78 2.36 -3.43 0.85
C VAL A 78 1.44 -4.64 0.80
N TYR A 79 1.91 -5.80 1.23
CA TYR A 79 1.13 -7.04 1.21
C TYR A 79 -0.11 -6.96 2.11
N ALA A 80 0.00 -6.35 3.29
CA ALA A 80 -1.15 -6.15 4.17
C ALA A 80 -2.22 -5.27 3.51
N GLN A 81 -1.82 -4.20 2.82
CA GLN A 81 -2.75 -3.34 2.07
C GLN A 81 -3.35 -4.05 0.85
N MET A 82 -2.60 -4.92 0.18
CA MET A 82 -3.14 -5.75 -0.91
C MET A 82 -4.21 -6.72 -0.37
N GLY A 83 -3.95 -7.37 0.77
CA GLY A 83 -4.93 -8.23 1.43
C GLY A 83 -6.23 -7.50 1.76
N LEU A 84 -6.12 -6.29 2.31
CA LEU A 84 -7.27 -5.46 2.67
C LEU A 84 -8.13 -5.10 1.45
N ASN A 85 -7.49 -4.71 0.36
CA ASN A 85 -8.21 -4.35 -0.87
C ASN A 85 -8.78 -5.58 -1.59
N LEU A 86 -8.15 -6.76 -1.47
CA LEU A 86 -8.69 -8.03 -1.97
C LEU A 86 -9.93 -8.46 -1.17
N GLU A 87 -9.94 -8.30 0.16
CA GLU A 87 -11.15 -8.51 0.98
C GLU A 87 -12.29 -7.58 0.54
N ARG A 88 -12.01 -6.29 0.34
CA ARG A 88 -13.00 -5.28 -0.09
C ARG A 88 -13.71 -5.66 -1.40
N ILE A 89 -13.05 -6.42 -2.28
CA ILE A 89 -13.64 -6.90 -3.54
C ILE A 89 -14.04 -8.39 -3.51
N GLY A 90 -14.15 -8.99 -2.32
CA GLY A 90 -14.65 -10.36 -2.13
C GLY A 90 -13.65 -11.48 -2.48
N ARG A 91 -12.39 -11.16 -2.80
CA ARG A 91 -11.36 -12.14 -3.19
C ARG A 91 -10.66 -12.71 -1.95
N ARG A 92 -11.43 -13.39 -1.09
CA ARG A 92 -10.99 -13.87 0.23
C ARG A 92 -9.74 -14.77 0.19
N ALA A 93 -9.69 -15.75 -0.71
CA ALA A 93 -8.56 -16.67 -0.80
C ALA A 93 -7.24 -15.94 -1.11
N GLU A 94 -7.28 -15.00 -2.05
CA GLU A 94 -6.11 -14.20 -2.41
C GLU A 94 -5.75 -13.20 -1.30
N ALA A 95 -6.73 -12.66 -0.60
CA ALA A 95 -6.47 -11.81 0.55
C ALA A 95 -5.68 -12.54 1.63
N ILE A 96 -6.06 -13.79 1.95
CA ILE A 96 -5.34 -14.65 2.90
C ILE A 96 -3.88 -14.84 2.46
N GLN A 97 -3.64 -15.16 1.19
CA GLN A 97 -2.29 -15.30 0.65
C GLN A 97 -1.46 -14.01 0.83
N ARG A 98 -2.04 -12.84 0.55
CA ARG A 98 -1.33 -11.57 0.75
C ARG A 98 -1.06 -11.28 2.22
N TYR A 99 -1.97 -11.60 3.13
CA TYR A 99 -1.68 -11.43 4.55
C TYR A 99 -0.61 -12.41 5.08
N GLU A 100 -0.56 -13.64 4.57
CA GLU A 100 0.52 -14.58 4.88
C GLU A 100 1.87 -14.02 4.44
N GLN A 101 1.96 -13.49 3.22
CA GLN A 101 3.16 -12.80 2.73
C GLN A 101 3.51 -11.60 3.62
N ALA A 102 2.52 -10.82 4.06
CA ALA A 102 2.75 -9.72 4.99
C ALA A 102 3.41 -10.19 6.29
N GLN A 103 2.97 -11.31 6.87
CA GLN A 103 3.58 -11.90 8.07
C GLN A 103 4.98 -12.46 7.82
N THR A 104 5.28 -12.98 6.63
CA THR A 104 6.64 -13.42 6.29
C THR A 104 7.64 -12.25 6.28
N HIS A 105 7.22 -11.09 5.77
CA HIS A 105 8.08 -9.90 5.66
C HIS A 105 8.09 -9.02 6.91
N ASP A 106 6.96 -8.95 7.60
CA ASP A 106 6.77 -8.21 8.85
C ASP A 106 5.92 -9.06 9.81
N PRO A 107 6.56 -9.96 10.59
CA PRO A 107 5.84 -10.82 11.55
C PRO A 107 5.06 -10.02 12.60
N GLY A 108 5.44 -8.76 12.83
CA GLY A 108 4.78 -7.84 13.76
C GLY A 108 3.56 -7.14 13.19
N ASN A 109 3.24 -7.32 11.90
CA ASN A 109 2.19 -6.57 11.22
C ASN A 109 0.81 -6.79 11.87
N PRO A 110 0.26 -5.80 12.59
CA PRO A 110 -0.97 -6.01 13.35
C PRO A 110 -2.19 -6.19 12.46
N LEU A 111 -2.20 -5.57 11.28
CA LEU A 111 -3.29 -5.69 10.31
C LEU A 111 -3.36 -7.12 9.77
N ALA A 112 -2.25 -7.65 9.26
CA ALA A 112 -2.20 -9.00 8.71
C ALA A 112 -2.60 -10.05 9.75
N ARG A 113 -2.08 -9.95 10.97
CA ARG A 113 -2.42 -10.88 12.07
C ARG A 113 -3.92 -10.87 12.39
N ARG A 114 -4.52 -9.69 12.58
CA ARG A 114 -5.95 -9.56 12.91
C ARG A 114 -6.83 -10.11 11.79
N ARG A 115 -6.49 -9.78 10.53
CA ARG A 115 -7.27 -10.20 9.37
C ARG A 115 -7.18 -11.70 9.10
N LEU A 116 -6.00 -12.32 9.22
CA LEU A 116 -5.87 -13.77 9.09
C LEU A 116 -6.64 -14.53 10.17
N GLN A 117 -6.63 -14.05 11.41
CA GLN A 117 -7.44 -14.64 12.47
C GLN A 117 -8.93 -14.59 12.13
N ALA A 118 -9.42 -13.44 11.66
CA ALA A 118 -10.83 -13.26 11.29
C ALA A 118 -11.25 -14.04 10.03
N LEU A 119 -10.34 -14.26 9.08
CA LEU A 119 -10.63 -14.97 7.83
C LEU A 119 -10.41 -16.48 7.89
N ARG A 120 -9.78 -17.00 8.94
CA ARG A 120 -9.56 -18.44 9.15
C ARG A 120 -10.41 -19.05 10.26
N GLY A 121 -10.90 -18.24 11.20
CA GLY A 121 -11.98 -18.60 12.10
C GLY A 121 -13.30 -18.65 11.37
#